data_AF-C4LDQ7-F1
#
_entry.id   AF-C4LDQ7-F1
#
_cell.length_a   1.000
_cell.length_b   1.000
_cell.length_c   1.000
_cell.angle_alpha   90.00
_cell.angle_beta   90.00
_cell.angle_gamma   90.00
#
_symmetry.space_group_name_H-M   'P 1'
#
loop_
_entity.id
_entity.type
_entity.pdbx_description
1 polymer ?
#
loop_
_entity_poly.entity_id
_entity_poly.type
_entity_poly.pdbx_seq_one_letter_code
_entity_poly.pdbx_strand_id
1 'polypeptide(L)'
;MRIKHHWLLAAILASGLPTGALAQNSTGYSEPSFYNLFPEQLLANGSVISSELTDLSAALQQYKTAHDPLQTKAIEGFLNSHPHSAWANSLWLNLGLIYQQAGRYSDALQAYDKASTGISVLENHDMAVLSDRIYAARLSLHTQLGHQKQVEALLKQTVSHQSGIADAVIAQAKSGLWEMQNNPQESFRCGSVALTELLRQSGLSGSQQPLLLPAPKDGFSLAELQSIAHKHGLQASVINTNDQIPVPSVVHWKSGHFAAILAKNGDHYTIADPISGQNNEMTAASILRESSGNYLVDKKLSGTGKLVDPTAAKTIRGAGYTGSSDSTATSASDTKDCNDSCDGSGSSKGMPHYAVTSMLVSLNITDTPVGYKASVGPDVNFTLTYNQLEATQPATFTFSNLGQKWSHNWLGWVQDNPNSIGNSVKVMLTGGGSRTERSYNRSSGEFTAESTDGMQVLIYIHP
;
A
#
# COMPACT_ATOMS: atom_id res chain seq x y z
N MET A 1 27.59 25.98 12.99
CA MET A 1 26.31 25.29 12.71
C MET A 1 26.45 24.66 11.33
N ARG A 2 26.93 23.40 11.23
CA ARG A 2 27.10 22.69 9.96
C ARG A 2 25.94 21.73 9.80
N ILE A 3 24.98 22.08 8.95
CA ILE A 3 23.89 21.21 8.53
C ILE A 3 24.53 20.13 7.65
N LYS A 4 24.59 18.89 8.14
CA LYS A 4 25.01 17.72 7.35
C LYS A 4 23.78 17.24 6.57
N HIS A 5 23.72 17.56 5.28
CA HIS A 5 22.80 16.86 4.36
C HIS A 5 23.35 15.45 4.14
N HIS A 6 22.54 14.42 4.43
CA HIS A 6 22.84 13.05 4.05
C HIS A 6 22.29 12.84 2.64
N TRP A 7 23.18 12.76 1.66
CA TRP A 7 22.84 12.37 0.30
C TRP A 7 22.77 10.85 0.25
N LEU A 8 21.58 10.28 0.04
CA LEU A 8 21.45 8.89 -0.36
C LEU A 8 21.66 8.85 -1.89
N LEU A 9 22.89 8.56 -2.33
CA LEU A 9 23.13 8.30 -3.75
C LEU A 9 22.64 6.88 -4.04
N ALA A 10 21.45 6.74 -4.62
CA ALA A 10 21.01 5.49 -5.21
C ALA A 10 21.82 5.26 -6.50
N ALA A 11 22.96 4.61 -6.39
CA ALA A 11 23.63 4.05 -7.55
C ALA A 11 22.77 2.89 -8.07
N ILE A 12 22.39 2.92 -9.34
CA ILE A 12 21.98 1.71 -10.06
C ILE A 12 23.22 0.82 -10.08
N LEU A 13 23.34 -0.05 -9.09
CA LEU A 13 24.24 -1.19 -9.16
C LEU A 13 23.64 -2.12 -10.21
N ALA A 14 24.01 -1.90 -11.48
CA ALA A 14 24.09 -2.97 -12.45
C ALA A 14 25.20 -3.91 -11.98
N SER A 15 24.93 -4.69 -10.93
CA SER A 15 25.81 -5.76 -10.52
C SER A 15 25.71 -6.83 -11.60
N GLY A 16 26.62 -6.77 -12.57
CA GLY A 16 27.07 -7.97 -13.27
C GLY A 16 27.69 -8.89 -12.22
N LEU A 17 26.86 -9.65 -11.52
CA LEU A 17 27.34 -10.77 -10.73
C LEU A 17 27.78 -11.86 -11.71
N PRO A 18 28.95 -12.48 -11.50
CA PRO A 18 29.36 -13.62 -12.29
C PRO A 18 28.33 -14.72 -12.07
N THR A 19 27.87 -15.30 -13.18
CA THR A 19 27.00 -16.48 -13.24
C THR A 19 27.59 -17.61 -12.39
N GLY A 20 27.17 -17.68 -11.13
CA GLY A 20 27.59 -18.70 -10.17
C GLY A 20 26.44 -19.66 -9.92
N ALA A 21 26.40 -20.73 -10.74
CA ALA A 21 25.73 -22.00 -10.50
C ALA A 21 24.30 -21.96 -9.93
N LEU A 22 23.36 -21.43 -10.71
CA LEU A 22 21.99 -21.95 -10.68
C LEU A 22 21.92 -23.11 -11.66
N ALA A 23 21.27 -24.21 -11.24
CA ALA A 23 21.12 -25.43 -11.99
C ALA A 23 20.83 -25.14 -13.47
N GLN A 24 21.76 -25.53 -14.34
CA GLN A 24 21.50 -25.62 -15.77
C GLN A 24 20.41 -26.68 -15.97
N ASN A 25 19.15 -26.26 -16.00
CA ASN A 25 18.15 -27.03 -16.72
C ASN A 25 18.54 -26.97 -18.19
N SER A 26 18.82 -28.15 -18.74
CA SER A 26 19.38 -28.39 -20.07
C SER A 26 18.38 -28.17 -21.22
N THR A 27 17.46 -27.23 -21.10
CA THR A 27 16.54 -26.80 -22.15
C THR A 27 16.91 -25.38 -22.54
N GLY A 28 17.33 -25.15 -23.79
CA GLY A 28 17.87 -23.88 -24.30
C GLY A 28 16.86 -22.73 -24.42
N TYR A 29 16.10 -22.44 -23.37
CA TYR A 29 15.17 -21.31 -23.28
C TYR A 29 15.65 -20.36 -22.18
N SER A 30 15.95 -19.10 -22.56
CA SER A 30 16.15 -18.03 -21.58
C SER A 30 14.80 -17.72 -20.92
N GLU A 31 14.69 -17.86 -19.60
CA GLU A 31 13.51 -17.35 -18.89
C GLU A 31 13.31 -15.86 -19.23
N PRO A 32 12.07 -15.41 -19.51
CA PRO A 32 11.79 -13.98 -19.69
C PRO A 32 12.35 -13.20 -18.50
N SER A 33 12.95 -12.03 -18.71
CA SER A 33 13.38 -11.21 -17.57
C SER A 33 12.15 -10.66 -16.84
N PHE A 34 11.66 -11.39 -15.83
CA PHE A 34 10.53 -11.00 -15.00
C PHE A 34 10.88 -9.87 -14.01
N TYR A 35 12.16 -9.51 -13.93
CA TYR A 35 12.68 -8.51 -13.03
C TYR A 35 12.13 -7.11 -13.33
N ASN A 36 11.69 -6.43 -12.27
CA ASN A 36 11.27 -5.02 -12.25
C ASN A 36 10.01 -4.67 -13.06
N LEU A 37 9.18 -5.65 -13.45
CA LEU A 37 7.89 -5.40 -14.09
C LEU A 37 6.73 -5.28 -13.10
N PHE A 38 6.85 -5.95 -11.96
CA PHE A 38 5.78 -6.11 -11.00
C PHE A 38 6.24 -5.82 -9.57
N PRO A 39 5.30 -5.50 -8.66
CA PRO A 39 5.61 -5.31 -7.24
C PRO A 39 6.24 -6.53 -6.55
N GLU A 40 5.86 -7.74 -6.93
CA GLU A 40 6.37 -9.01 -6.41
C GLU A 40 6.92 -9.88 -7.55
N GLN A 41 7.90 -10.72 -7.24
CA GLN A 41 8.45 -11.68 -8.20
C GLN A 41 7.37 -12.67 -8.67
N LEU A 42 7.41 -13.04 -9.95
CA LEU A 42 6.58 -14.13 -10.46
C LEU A 42 7.14 -15.47 -9.96
N LEU A 43 6.25 -16.27 -9.38
CA LEU A 43 6.54 -17.61 -8.90
C LEU A 43 5.61 -18.59 -9.62
N ALA A 44 6.17 -19.70 -10.09
CA ALA A 44 5.45 -20.76 -10.77
C ALA A 44 4.88 -21.77 -9.74
N ASN A 45 3.56 -21.87 -9.68
CA ASN A 45 2.81 -22.86 -8.93
C ASN A 45 2.60 -24.12 -9.80
N GLY A 46 3.59 -25.02 -9.79
CA GLY A 46 3.54 -26.29 -10.50
C GLY A 46 4.29 -26.29 -11.82
N SER A 47 3.93 -27.21 -12.72
CA SER A 47 4.67 -27.47 -13.95
C SER A 47 4.49 -26.36 -14.99
N VAL A 48 5.60 -25.79 -15.46
CA VAL A 48 5.59 -24.80 -16.54
C VAL A 48 5.41 -25.48 -17.89
N ILE A 49 4.43 -25.03 -18.67
CA ILE A 49 4.14 -25.52 -20.02
C ILE A 49 4.79 -24.60 -21.05
N SER A 50 5.63 -25.14 -21.93
CA SER A 50 6.44 -24.33 -22.86
C SER A 50 5.60 -23.50 -23.84
N SER A 51 4.44 -24.00 -24.29
CA SER A 51 3.53 -23.23 -25.15
C SER A 51 2.95 -22.02 -24.42
N GLU A 52 2.55 -22.17 -23.16
CA GLU A 52 2.06 -21.07 -22.33
C GLU A 52 3.13 -20.02 -22.07
N LEU A 53 4.40 -20.43 -21.94
CA LEU A 53 5.50 -19.49 -21.72
C LEU A 53 5.69 -18.52 -22.89
N THR A 54 5.41 -18.97 -24.12
CA THR A 54 5.45 -18.10 -25.31
C THR A 54 4.35 -17.05 -25.26
N ASP A 55 3.13 -17.46 -24.91
CA ASP A 55 1.98 -16.55 -24.78
C ASP A 55 2.17 -15.57 -23.61
N LEU A 56 2.72 -16.05 -22.48
CA LEU A 56 3.06 -15.22 -21.34
C LEU A 56 4.12 -14.18 -21.70
N SER A 57 5.17 -14.58 -22.41
CA SER A 57 6.22 -13.67 -22.85
C SER A 57 5.66 -12.56 -23.75
N ALA A 58 4.75 -12.90 -24.67
CA ALA A 58 4.08 -11.91 -25.52
C ALA A 58 3.21 -10.95 -24.70
N ALA A 59 2.45 -11.46 -23.72
CA ALA A 59 1.61 -10.64 -22.85
C ALA A 59 2.44 -9.68 -21.98
N LEU A 60 3.55 -10.16 -21.41
CA LEU A 60 4.49 -9.35 -20.62
C LEU A 60 5.17 -8.27 -21.45
N GLN A 61 5.55 -8.59 -22.70
CA GLN A 61 6.14 -7.62 -23.60
C GLN A 61 5.15 -6.50 -23.94
N GLN A 62 3.89 -6.84 -24.24
CA GLN A 62 2.83 -5.85 -24.47
C GLN A 62 2.62 -4.96 -23.25
N TYR A 63 2.51 -5.56 -22.06
CA TYR A 63 2.38 -4.84 -20.80
C TYR A 63 3.54 -3.86 -20.56
N LYS A 64 4.78 -4.32 -20.77
CA LYS A 64 5.98 -3.49 -20.64
C LYS A 64 6.00 -2.31 -21.61
N THR A 65 5.62 -2.53 -22.87
CA THR A 65 5.61 -1.47 -23.90
C THR A 65 4.46 -0.47 -23.75
N ALA A 66 3.46 -0.76 -22.90
CA ALA A 66 2.31 0.10 -22.73
C ALA A 66 2.62 1.38 -21.92
N HIS A 67 3.70 1.37 -21.12
CA HIS A 67 4.11 2.50 -20.26
C HIS A 67 2.97 3.06 -19.38
N ASP A 68 2.05 2.19 -18.96
CA ASP A 68 1.00 2.48 -17.99
C ASP A 68 0.68 1.18 -17.24
N PRO A 69 0.83 1.16 -15.90
CA PRO A 69 0.69 -0.07 -15.13
C PRO A 69 -0.73 -0.60 -15.12
N LEU A 70 -1.73 0.23 -15.47
CA LEU A 70 -3.13 -0.15 -15.57
C LEU A 70 -3.51 -0.69 -16.96
N GLN A 71 -2.58 -0.76 -17.92
CA GLN A 71 -2.77 -1.45 -19.20
C GLN A 71 -2.63 -2.97 -19.06
N THR A 72 -3.41 -3.54 -18.14
CA THR A 72 -3.33 -4.93 -17.72
C THR A 72 -4.00 -5.91 -18.68
N LYS A 73 -4.68 -5.43 -19.73
CA LYS A 73 -5.48 -6.24 -20.67
C LYS A 73 -4.72 -7.41 -21.28
N ALA A 74 -3.44 -7.25 -21.62
CA ALA A 74 -2.63 -8.33 -22.18
C ALA A 74 -2.43 -9.47 -21.16
N ILE A 75 -2.14 -9.11 -19.91
CA ILE A 75 -1.98 -10.06 -18.80
C ILE A 75 -3.31 -10.74 -18.46
N GLU A 76 -4.40 -9.96 -18.39
CA GLU A 76 -5.75 -10.51 -18.18
C GLU A 76 -6.16 -11.45 -19.32
N GLY A 77 -5.79 -11.13 -20.57
CA GLY A 77 -5.99 -11.99 -21.73
C GLY A 77 -5.29 -13.33 -21.57
N PHE A 78 -4.00 -13.33 -21.19
CA PHE A 78 -3.25 -14.54 -20.86
C PHE A 78 -3.93 -15.35 -19.75
N LEU A 79 -4.31 -14.71 -18.65
CA LEU A 79 -4.95 -15.37 -17.51
C LEU A 79 -6.32 -15.97 -17.85
N ASN A 80 -7.05 -15.37 -18.79
CA ASN A 80 -8.33 -15.92 -19.27
C ASN A 80 -8.14 -17.10 -20.22
N SER A 81 -7.10 -17.08 -21.06
CA SER A 81 -6.76 -18.18 -21.97
C SER A 81 -6.11 -19.36 -21.25
N HIS A 82 -5.35 -19.09 -20.19
CA HIS A 82 -4.59 -20.08 -19.43
C HIS A 82 -4.88 -19.99 -17.92
N PRO A 83 -6.14 -20.24 -17.49
CA PRO A 83 -6.56 -20.04 -16.10
C PRO A 83 -5.86 -20.96 -15.09
N HIS A 84 -5.28 -22.07 -15.56
CA HIS A 84 -4.55 -23.04 -14.76
C HIS A 84 -3.03 -22.97 -14.97
N SER A 85 -2.53 -21.91 -15.62
CA SER A 85 -1.10 -21.74 -15.80
C SER A 85 -0.38 -21.70 -14.46
N ALA A 86 0.84 -22.26 -14.40
CA ALA A 86 1.67 -22.19 -13.21
C ALA A 86 1.92 -20.75 -12.74
N TRP A 87 1.84 -19.77 -13.63
CA TRP A 87 2.07 -18.35 -13.32
C TRP A 87 0.82 -17.60 -12.84
N ALA A 88 -0.36 -18.24 -12.85
CA ALA A 88 -1.63 -17.55 -12.65
C ALA A 88 -1.74 -16.89 -11.27
N ASN A 89 -1.34 -17.58 -10.19
CA ASN A 89 -1.45 -17.06 -8.83
C ASN A 89 -0.61 -15.78 -8.62
N SER A 90 0.66 -15.81 -9.04
CA SER A 90 1.58 -14.67 -8.87
C SER A 90 1.25 -13.49 -9.80
N LEU A 91 0.69 -13.75 -10.99
CA LEU A 91 0.16 -12.70 -11.87
C LEU A 91 -1.08 -12.03 -11.27
N TRP A 92 -2.06 -12.81 -10.76
CA TRP A 92 -3.24 -12.23 -10.11
C TRP A 92 -2.88 -11.44 -8.85
N LEU A 93 -1.93 -11.91 -8.04
CA LEU A 93 -1.41 -11.14 -6.90
C LEU A 93 -0.91 -9.77 -7.35
N ASN A 94 -0.05 -9.74 -8.38
CA ASN A 94 0.55 -8.51 -8.86
C ASN A 94 -0.48 -7.55 -9.49
N LEU A 95 -1.45 -8.07 -10.24
CA LEU A 95 -2.58 -7.25 -10.71
C LEU A 95 -3.37 -6.64 -9.55
N GLY A 96 -3.61 -7.40 -8.48
CA GLY A 96 -4.28 -6.90 -7.28
C GLY A 96 -3.50 -5.77 -6.60
N LEU A 97 -2.19 -5.92 -6.45
CA LEU A 97 -1.32 -4.89 -5.87
C LEU A 97 -1.32 -3.60 -6.70
N ILE A 98 -1.24 -3.73 -8.03
CA ILE A 98 -1.32 -2.60 -8.97
C ILE A 98 -2.67 -1.90 -8.86
N TYR A 99 -3.78 -2.66 -8.84
CA TYR A 99 -5.12 -2.10 -8.71
C TYR A 99 -5.33 -1.38 -7.38
N GLN A 100 -4.84 -1.96 -6.28
CA GLN A 100 -4.91 -1.32 -4.96
C GLN A 100 -4.14 -0.01 -4.92
N GLN A 101 -2.92 0.02 -5.46
CA GLN A 101 -2.10 1.23 -5.55
C GLN A 101 -2.78 2.34 -6.37
N ALA A 102 -3.54 1.97 -7.40
CA ALA A 102 -4.30 2.88 -8.25
C ALA A 102 -5.69 3.25 -7.69
N GLY A 103 -6.04 2.83 -6.47
CA GLY A 103 -7.33 3.09 -5.83
C GLY A 103 -8.50 2.30 -6.44
N ARG A 104 -8.24 1.25 -7.23
CA ARG A 104 -9.25 0.31 -7.77
C ARG A 104 -9.48 -0.85 -6.81
N TYR A 105 -9.92 -0.54 -5.60
CA TYR A 105 -10.05 -1.50 -4.50
C TYR A 105 -10.95 -2.70 -4.82
N SER A 106 -12.05 -2.47 -5.54
CA SER A 106 -12.97 -3.54 -5.94
C SER A 106 -12.33 -4.53 -6.92
N ASP A 107 -11.52 -4.04 -7.86
CA ASP A 107 -10.77 -4.90 -8.78
C ASP A 107 -9.61 -5.61 -8.06
N ALA A 108 -8.96 -4.95 -7.10
CA ALA A 108 -7.89 -5.53 -6.29
C ALA A 108 -8.37 -6.74 -5.48
N LEU A 109 -9.51 -6.61 -4.78
CA LEU A 109 -10.12 -7.72 -4.04
C LEU A 109 -10.47 -8.91 -4.94
N GLN A 110 -11.03 -8.65 -6.13
CA GLN A 110 -11.32 -9.72 -7.11
C GLN A 110 -10.04 -10.41 -7.61
N ALA A 111 -8.96 -9.65 -7.82
CA ALA A 111 -7.68 -10.21 -8.23
C ALA A 111 -7.08 -11.08 -7.10
N TYR A 112 -7.13 -10.64 -5.85
CA TYR A 112 -6.67 -11.45 -4.71
C TYR A 112 -7.51 -12.72 -4.50
N ASP A 113 -8.83 -12.64 -4.71
CA ASP A 113 -9.71 -13.82 -4.68
C ASP A 113 -9.25 -14.85 -5.72
N LYS A 114 -9.01 -14.42 -6.97
CA LYS A 114 -8.49 -15.29 -8.03
C LYS A 114 -7.09 -15.82 -7.70
N ALA A 115 -6.21 -14.97 -7.18
CA ALA A 115 -4.85 -15.36 -6.80
C ALA A 115 -4.85 -16.45 -5.73
N SER A 116 -5.85 -16.49 -4.84
CA SER A 116 -5.93 -17.50 -3.77
C SER A 116 -6.35 -18.89 -4.23
N THR A 117 -6.81 -19.04 -5.48
CA THR A 117 -7.34 -20.32 -5.97
C THR A 117 -6.25 -21.30 -6.38
N GLY A 118 -6.34 -22.56 -5.93
CA GLY A 118 -5.49 -23.65 -6.43
C GLY A 118 -4.01 -23.61 -6.03
N ILE A 119 -3.65 -22.83 -4.99
CA ILE A 119 -2.27 -22.82 -4.48
C ILE A 119 -1.99 -24.05 -3.61
N SER A 120 -0.96 -24.82 -3.97
CA SER A 120 -0.53 -25.98 -3.20
C SER A 120 0.69 -25.61 -2.36
N VAL A 121 0.48 -25.44 -1.06
CA VAL A 121 1.53 -25.04 -0.10
C VAL A 121 2.28 -26.23 0.51
N LEU A 122 1.80 -27.46 0.29
CA LEU A 122 2.40 -28.65 0.88
C LEU A 122 3.80 -28.86 0.29
N GLU A 123 4.81 -28.87 1.17
CA GLU A 123 6.21 -29.17 0.86
C GLU A 123 6.92 -28.19 -0.10
N ASN A 124 6.28 -27.05 -0.43
CA ASN A 124 6.87 -26.00 -1.27
C ASN A 124 6.91 -24.65 -0.53
N HIS A 125 8.13 -24.26 -0.13
CA HIS A 125 8.36 -23.01 0.60
C HIS A 125 7.92 -21.76 -0.17
N ASP A 126 8.22 -21.67 -1.46
CA ASP A 126 7.87 -20.52 -2.29
C ASP A 126 6.34 -20.38 -2.43
N MET A 127 5.63 -21.50 -2.51
CA MET A 127 4.16 -21.48 -2.55
C MET A 127 3.55 -21.11 -1.19
N ALA A 128 4.17 -21.51 -0.08
CA ALA A 128 3.76 -21.05 1.25
C ALA A 128 3.93 -19.52 1.37
N VAL A 129 5.08 -18.99 0.93
CA VAL A 129 5.37 -17.54 0.90
C VAL A 129 4.39 -16.77 0.01
N LEU A 130 4.13 -17.27 -1.21
CA LEU A 130 3.15 -16.68 -2.12
C LEU A 130 1.74 -16.68 -1.53
N SER A 131 1.35 -17.80 -0.91
CA SER A 131 0.04 -17.96 -0.25
C SER A 131 -0.12 -16.97 0.90
N ASP A 132 0.88 -16.84 1.77
CA ASP A 132 0.91 -15.88 2.87
C ASP A 132 0.83 -14.44 2.36
N ARG A 133 1.50 -14.12 1.25
CA ARG A 133 1.47 -12.79 0.66
C ARG A 133 0.10 -12.41 0.09
N ILE A 134 -0.55 -13.35 -0.61
CA ILE A 134 -1.92 -13.18 -1.14
C ILE A 134 -2.91 -13.00 0.00
N TYR A 135 -2.82 -13.88 1.01
CA TYR A 135 -3.65 -13.82 2.20
C TYR A 135 -3.50 -12.48 2.92
N ALA A 136 -2.27 -12.03 3.15
CA ALA A 136 -1.97 -10.74 3.80
C ALA A 136 -2.53 -9.55 3.01
N ALA A 137 -2.35 -9.52 1.68
CA ALA A 137 -2.87 -8.44 0.83
C ALA A 137 -4.41 -8.33 0.95
N ARG A 138 -5.08 -9.47 0.86
CA ARG A 138 -6.54 -9.57 0.92
C ARG A 138 -7.07 -9.19 2.31
N LEU A 139 -6.49 -9.74 3.37
CA LEU A 139 -6.90 -9.49 4.75
C LEU A 139 -6.73 -8.00 5.10
N SER A 140 -5.56 -7.43 4.77
CA SER A 140 -5.27 -6.01 5.01
C SER A 140 -6.29 -5.10 4.33
N LEU A 141 -6.57 -5.32 3.04
CA LEU A 141 -7.52 -4.49 2.29
C LEU A 141 -8.96 -4.63 2.82
N HIS A 142 -9.40 -5.84 3.20
CA HIS A 142 -10.71 -6.01 3.85
C HIS A 142 -10.78 -5.31 5.21
N THR A 143 -9.71 -5.36 6.01
CA THR A 143 -9.65 -4.66 7.30
C THR A 143 -9.74 -3.15 7.11
N GLN A 144 -8.95 -2.58 6.20
CA GLN A 144 -8.98 -1.15 5.85
C GLN A 144 -10.36 -0.69 5.37
N LEU A 145 -11.03 -1.50 4.52
CA LEU A 145 -12.37 -1.19 4.02
C LEU A 145 -13.51 -1.42 5.03
N GLY A 146 -13.20 -1.92 6.23
CA GLY A 146 -14.21 -2.17 7.26
C GLY A 146 -15.10 -3.39 7.00
N HIS A 147 -14.65 -4.31 6.15
CA HIS A 147 -15.38 -5.52 5.73
C HIS A 147 -15.40 -6.61 6.83
N GLN A 148 -16.02 -6.33 7.98
CA GLN A 148 -15.97 -7.15 9.19
C GLN A 148 -16.22 -8.64 8.95
N LYS A 149 -17.24 -9.00 8.17
CA LYS A 149 -17.61 -10.41 7.90
C LYS A 149 -16.50 -11.14 7.15
N GLN A 150 -15.90 -10.49 6.16
CA GLN A 150 -14.82 -11.04 5.35
C GLN A 150 -13.53 -11.14 6.19
N VAL A 151 -13.22 -10.14 7.02
CA VAL A 151 -12.09 -10.19 7.96
C VAL A 151 -12.26 -11.36 8.93
N GLU A 152 -13.44 -11.51 9.55
CA GLU A 152 -13.72 -12.61 10.47
C GLU A 152 -13.58 -13.98 9.78
N ALA A 153 -14.07 -14.11 8.54
CA ALA A 153 -13.95 -15.34 7.77
C ALA A 153 -12.48 -15.68 7.44
N LEU A 154 -11.68 -14.68 7.04
CA LEU A 154 -10.26 -14.86 6.75
C LEU A 154 -9.45 -15.20 8.01
N LEU A 155 -9.75 -14.58 9.16
CA LEU A 155 -9.04 -14.85 10.41
C LEU A 155 -9.26 -16.28 10.94
N LYS A 156 -10.34 -16.96 10.53
CA LYS A 156 -10.57 -18.38 10.82
C LYS A 156 -9.63 -19.31 10.03
N GLN A 157 -8.95 -18.82 9.00
CA GLN A 157 -8.03 -19.59 8.14
C GLN A 157 -6.55 -19.43 8.54
N THR A 158 -6.27 -18.74 9.65
CA THR A 158 -4.91 -18.31 10.07
C THR A 158 -3.92 -19.43 10.35
N VAL A 159 -4.38 -20.65 10.65
CA VAL A 159 -3.47 -21.79 10.95
C VAL A 159 -2.57 -22.13 9.75
N SER A 160 -3.02 -21.85 8.53
CA SER A 160 -2.24 -22.07 7.30
C SER A 160 -1.28 -20.93 6.95
N HIS A 161 -1.26 -19.84 7.74
CA HIS A 161 -0.58 -18.59 7.39
C HIS A 161 0.13 -17.97 8.61
N GLN A 162 1.36 -18.42 8.89
CA GLN A 162 2.08 -18.04 10.11
C GLN A 162 3.47 -17.44 9.86
N SER A 163 3.84 -17.15 8.61
CA SER A 163 5.18 -16.67 8.29
C SER A 163 5.21 -15.23 7.77
N GLY A 164 6.35 -14.57 7.99
CA GLY A 164 6.67 -13.25 7.41
C GLY A 164 5.57 -12.19 7.56
N ILE A 165 5.12 -11.67 6.42
CA ILE A 165 4.14 -10.59 6.29
C ILE A 165 2.75 -10.95 6.84
N ALA A 166 2.35 -12.22 6.77
CA ALA A 166 0.99 -12.64 7.15
C ALA A 166 0.77 -12.49 8.67
N ASP A 167 1.76 -12.84 9.49
CA ASP A 167 1.67 -12.73 10.95
C ASP A 167 1.42 -11.27 11.40
N ALA A 168 2.14 -10.31 10.80
CA ALA A 168 1.96 -8.89 11.09
C ALA A 168 0.53 -8.41 10.75
N VAL A 169 0.05 -8.78 9.56
CA VAL A 169 -1.29 -8.41 9.10
C VAL A 169 -2.38 -9.10 9.94
N ILE A 170 -2.17 -10.34 10.37
CA ILE A 170 -3.10 -11.07 11.24
C ILE A 170 -3.24 -10.36 12.60
N ALA A 171 -2.13 -9.93 13.20
CA ALA A 171 -2.16 -9.20 14.46
C ALA A 171 -2.96 -7.89 14.33
N GLN A 172 -2.69 -7.10 13.29
CA GLN A 172 -3.41 -5.85 13.02
C GLN A 172 -4.89 -6.09 12.71
N ALA A 173 -5.21 -7.10 11.91
CA ALA A 173 -6.60 -7.43 11.56
C ALA A 173 -7.42 -7.93 12.75
N LYS A 174 -6.81 -8.65 13.70
CA LYS A 174 -7.47 -9.04 14.97
C LYS A 174 -7.82 -7.80 15.80
N SER A 175 -6.88 -6.87 15.95
CA SER A 175 -7.13 -5.61 16.67
C SER A 175 -8.22 -4.79 15.97
N GLY A 176 -8.09 -4.59 14.66
CA GLY A 176 -9.06 -3.83 13.87
C GLY A 176 -10.45 -4.45 13.89
N LEU A 177 -10.58 -5.79 13.80
CA LEU A 177 -11.87 -6.46 13.93
C LEU A 177 -12.50 -6.23 15.30
N TRP A 178 -11.70 -6.33 16.37
CA TRP A 178 -12.18 -6.05 17.73
C TRP A 178 -12.68 -4.61 17.85
N GLU A 179 -11.93 -3.63 17.35
CA GLU A 179 -12.33 -2.22 17.37
C GLU A 179 -13.60 -1.97 16.57
N MET A 180 -13.71 -2.54 15.37
CA MET A 180 -14.91 -2.44 14.55
C MET A 180 -16.16 -3.01 15.25
N GLN A 181 -16.01 -4.08 16.02
CA GLN A 181 -17.11 -4.74 16.73
C GLN A 181 -17.48 -4.04 18.05
N ASN A 182 -16.51 -3.49 18.76
CA ASN A 182 -16.69 -2.97 20.12
C ASN A 182 -16.73 -1.44 20.20
N ASN A 183 -16.05 -0.76 19.27
CA ASN A 183 -15.96 0.70 19.15
C ASN A 183 -16.27 1.19 17.71
N PRO A 184 -17.42 0.80 17.12
CA PRO A 184 -17.75 1.18 15.74
C PRO A 184 -17.80 2.71 15.53
N GLN A 185 -18.15 3.46 16.57
CA GLN A 185 -18.24 4.92 16.55
C GLN A 185 -16.89 5.64 16.37
N GLU A 186 -15.79 4.99 16.75
CA GLU A 186 -14.43 5.47 16.51
C GLU A 186 -13.84 4.89 15.22
N SER A 187 -14.31 3.69 14.84
CA SER A 187 -13.75 2.90 13.74
C SER A 187 -14.25 3.33 12.36
N PHE A 188 -15.53 3.70 12.21
CA PHE A 188 -16.16 3.90 10.89
C PHE A 188 -16.28 5.37 10.47
N ARG A 189 -15.21 6.16 10.71
CA ARG A 189 -15.22 7.61 10.49
C ARG A 189 -14.84 8.08 9.09
N CYS A 190 -14.66 7.18 8.12
CA CYS A 190 -14.27 7.55 6.76
C CYS A 190 -15.09 8.73 6.18
N GLY A 191 -16.40 8.75 6.40
CA GLY A 191 -17.28 9.82 5.93
C GLY A 191 -17.04 11.18 6.59
N SER A 192 -16.79 11.22 7.90
CA SER A 192 -16.56 12.48 8.62
C SER A 192 -15.16 13.04 8.37
N VAL A 193 -14.16 12.17 8.19
CA VAL A 193 -12.82 12.53 7.71
C VAL A 193 -12.90 13.13 6.31
N ALA A 194 -13.56 12.45 5.36
CA ALA A 194 -13.71 12.96 4.00
C ALA A 194 -14.48 14.29 3.94
N LEU A 195 -15.54 14.43 4.74
CA LEU A 195 -16.29 15.69 4.83
C LEU A 195 -15.43 16.84 5.40
N THR A 196 -14.57 16.57 6.36
CA THR A 196 -13.63 17.56 6.91
C THR A 196 -12.75 18.14 5.81
N GLU A 197 -12.22 17.29 4.91
CA GLU A 197 -11.44 17.77 3.77
C GLU A 197 -12.26 18.60 2.78
N LEU A 198 -13.50 18.19 2.48
CA LEU A 198 -14.38 18.99 1.62
C LEU A 198 -14.70 20.38 2.22
N LEU A 199 -14.96 20.45 3.53
CA LEU A 199 -15.18 21.71 4.23
C LEU A 199 -13.94 22.61 4.17
N ARG A 200 -12.76 22.04 4.38
CA ARG A 200 -11.47 22.75 4.25
C ARG A 200 -11.27 23.31 2.84
N GLN A 201 -11.54 22.51 1.80
CA GLN A 201 -11.47 22.96 0.41
C GLN A 201 -12.50 24.05 0.07
N SER A 202 -13.60 24.10 0.82
CA SER A 202 -14.65 25.12 0.66
C SER A 202 -14.37 26.39 1.50
N GLY A 203 -13.22 26.49 2.16
CA GLY A 203 -12.87 27.62 3.03
C GLY A 203 -13.58 27.62 4.39
N LEU A 204 -14.24 26.53 4.77
CA LEU A 204 -15.03 26.38 5.99
C LEU A 204 -14.21 25.69 7.10
N SER A 205 -13.03 26.22 7.39
CA SER A 205 -12.10 25.70 8.40
C SER A 205 -12.33 26.34 9.78
N GLY A 206 -13.27 25.80 10.56
CA GLY A 206 -13.50 26.17 11.97
C GLY A 206 -12.89 25.20 12.99
N SER A 207 -12.89 25.57 14.28
CA SER A 207 -12.37 24.76 15.41
C SER A 207 -13.18 23.49 15.73
N GLN A 208 -14.38 23.36 15.19
CA GLN A 208 -15.26 22.19 15.35
C GLN A 208 -15.36 21.43 14.01
N GLN A 209 -14.25 20.86 13.52
CA GLN A 209 -14.29 19.99 12.34
C GLN A 209 -15.02 18.67 12.66
N PRO A 210 -15.75 18.08 11.69
CA PRO A 210 -16.48 16.84 11.94
C PRO A 210 -15.58 15.61 12.07
N LEU A 211 -14.25 15.75 11.93
CA LEU A 211 -13.28 14.65 11.93
C LEU A 211 -13.51 13.61 13.04
N LEU A 212 -13.73 14.07 14.27
CA LEU A 212 -13.91 13.24 15.46
C LEU A 212 -15.38 12.93 15.78
N LEU A 213 -16.32 13.20 14.85
CA LEU A 213 -17.71 12.84 15.09
C LEU A 213 -17.85 11.32 15.25
N PRO A 214 -18.55 10.85 16.30
CA PRO A 214 -18.89 9.45 16.46
C PRO A 214 -19.66 8.94 15.23
N ALA A 215 -19.17 7.88 14.61
CA ALA A 215 -19.84 7.25 13.48
C ALA A 215 -21.06 6.44 13.95
N PRO A 216 -22.15 6.36 13.16
CA PRO A 216 -23.16 5.34 13.35
C PRO A 216 -22.56 3.94 13.27
N LYS A 217 -23.23 2.94 13.85
CA LYS A 217 -22.72 1.56 13.94
C LYS A 217 -22.31 0.97 12.58
N ASP A 218 -23.01 1.34 11.52
CA ASP A 218 -22.77 0.85 10.15
C ASP A 218 -22.04 1.89 9.27
N GLY A 219 -21.35 2.87 9.88
CA GLY A 219 -20.67 3.99 9.22
C GLY A 219 -21.60 5.17 8.96
N PHE A 220 -21.22 6.12 8.09
CA PHE A 220 -22.09 7.24 7.69
C PHE A 220 -22.85 6.96 6.40
N SER A 221 -23.99 7.60 6.20
CA SER A 221 -24.69 7.71 4.90
C SER A 221 -24.47 9.06 4.25
N LEU A 222 -24.65 9.16 2.92
CA LEU A 222 -24.59 10.45 2.22
C LEU A 222 -25.62 11.47 2.75
N ALA A 223 -26.80 11.01 3.18
CA ALA A 223 -27.80 11.87 3.80
C ALA A 223 -27.34 12.45 5.16
N GLU A 224 -26.68 11.65 5.99
CA GLU A 224 -26.11 12.12 7.26
C GLU A 224 -24.95 13.09 7.03
N LEU A 225 -24.04 12.78 6.09
CA LEU A 225 -22.94 13.66 5.72
C LEU A 225 -23.46 14.99 5.15
N GLN A 226 -24.51 14.97 4.33
CA GLN A 226 -25.16 16.18 3.84
C GLN A 226 -25.71 17.04 4.99
N SER A 227 -26.40 16.42 5.96
CA SER A 227 -26.94 17.12 7.13
C SER A 227 -25.82 17.74 7.99
N ILE A 228 -24.72 17.02 8.19
CA ILE A 228 -23.54 17.53 8.90
C ILE A 228 -22.94 18.72 8.12
N ALA A 229 -22.76 18.58 6.81
CA ALA A 229 -22.25 19.65 5.95
C ALA A 229 -23.08 20.94 6.07
N HIS A 230 -24.42 20.83 6.08
CA HIS A 230 -25.32 21.97 6.28
C HIS A 230 -25.12 22.64 7.64
N LYS A 231 -24.92 21.87 8.72
CA LYS A 231 -24.63 22.42 10.06
C LYS A 231 -23.31 23.18 10.11
N HIS A 232 -22.34 22.83 9.26
CA HIS A 232 -21.06 23.52 9.12
C HIS A 232 -21.07 24.61 8.04
N GLY A 233 -22.24 25.00 7.54
CA GLY A 233 -22.41 26.12 6.62
C GLY A 233 -22.17 25.80 5.14
N LEU A 234 -21.86 24.54 4.79
CA LEU A 234 -21.78 24.13 3.39
C LEU A 234 -23.19 23.84 2.88
N GLN A 235 -23.61 24.53 1.82
CA GLN A 235 -24.84 24.18 1.11
C GLN A 235 -24.61 22.91 0.29
N ALA A 236 -24.69 21.74 0.92
CA ALA A 236 -24.31 20.49 0.28
C ALA A 236 -25.47 19.83 -0.49
N SER A 237 -25.17 19.18 -1.60
CA SER A 237 -26.08 18.36 -2.41
C SER A 237 -25.47 17.00 -2.71
N VAL A 238 -26.31 15.96 -2.72
CA VAL A 238 -25.91 14.63 -3.17
C VAL A 238 -26.27 14.48 -4.65
N ILE A 239 -25.28 14.13 -5.48
CA ILE A 239 -25.47 13.93 -6.92
C ILE A 239 -25.00 12.55 -7.37
N ASN A 240 -25.54 12.10 -8.49
CA ASN A 240 -25.14 10.91 -9.21
C ASN A 240 -24.62 11.28 -10.61
N THR A 241 -23.40 10.84 -10.94
CA THR A 241 -22.79 10.95 -12.27
C THR A 241 -21.76 9.82 -12.48
N ASN A 242 -21.65 9.31 -13.70
CA ASN A 242 -20.78 8.17 -14.05
C ASN A 242 -19.71 8.53 -15.11
N ASP A 243 -19.74 9.75 -15.63
CA ASP A 243 -18.87 10.25 -16.69
C ASP A 243 -18.14 11.55 -16.28
N GLN A 244 -18.59 12.20 -15.21
CA GLN A 244 -17.97 13.40 -14.66
C GLN A 244 -17.48 13.16 -13.23
N ILE A 245 -16.41 13.87 -12.86
CA ILE A 245 -15.83 13.83 -11.51
C ILE A 245 -15.95 15.24 -10.92
N PRO A 246 -16.87 15.49 -9.98
CA PRO A 246 -16.98 16.80 -9.33
C PRO A 246 -15.77 17.06 -8.42
N VAL A 247 -15.23 18.27 -8.47
CA VAL A 247 -14.07 18.68 -7.65
C VAL A 247 -14.32 20.07 -7.04
N PRO A 248 -14.12 20.26 -5.71
CA PRO A 248 -13.91 19.22 -4.70
C PRO A 248 -15.20 18.45 -4.40
N SER A 249 -15.10 17.22 -3.92
CA SER A 249 -16.26 16.41 -3.52
C SER A 249 -15.90 15.35 -2.47
N VAL A 250 -16.90 14.83 -1.75
CA VAL A 250 -16.80 13.51 -1.13
C VAL A 250 -17.34 12.48 -2.12
N VAL A 251 -16.59 11.42 -2.36
CA VAL A 251 -16.94 10.34 -3.29
C VAL A 251 -17.24 9.06 -2.52
N HIS A 252 -18.28 8.36 -2.94
CA HIS A 252 -18.59 7.02 -2.45
C HIS A 252 -18.00 5.95 -3.38
N TRP A 253 -17.17 5.07 -2.83
CA TRP A 253 -16.57 3.94 -3.55
C TRP A 253 -17.49 2.71 -3.53
N LYS A 254 -17.43 1.87 -4.57
CA LYS A 254 -18.16 0.60 -4.66
C LYS A 254 -17.82 -0.37 -3.53
N SER A 255 -16.63 -0.22 -2.95
CA SER A 255 -16.17 -0.94 -1.78
C SER A 255 -16.85 -0.55 -0.46
N GLY A 256 -17.84 0.36 -0.47
CA GLY A 256 -18.54 0.77 0.75
C GLY A 256 -17.69 1.70 1.63
N HIS A 257 -16.98 2.64 1.01
CA HIS A 257 -16.03 3.54 1.66
C HIS A 257 -16.17 4.97 1.10
N PHE A 258 -15.81 5.98 1.90
CA PHE A 258 -15.78 7.38 1.48
C PHE A 258 -14.36 7.95 1.47
N ALA A 259 -14.06 8.74 0.44
CA ALA A 259 -12.86 9.57 0.38
C ALA A 259 -13.21 10.98 -0.12
N ALA A 260 -12.26 11.91 -0.04
CA ALA A 260 -12.43 13.26 -0.59
C ALA A 260 -11.58 13.44 -1.85
N ILE A 261 -12.21 13.96 -2.91
CA ILE A 261 -11.52 14.44 -4.12
C ILE A 261 -11.20 15.92 -3.89
N LEU A 262 -9.92 16.24 -3.79
CA LEU A 262 -9.45 17.58 -3.40
C LEU A 262 -9.26 18.50 -4.59
N ALA A 263 -8.56 18.02 -5.62
CA ALA A 263 -8.10 18.82 -6.75
C ALA A 263 -7.96 17.96 -8.01
N LYS A 264 -7.91 18.64 -9.16
CA LYS A 264 -7.56 18.05 -10.46
C LYS A 264 -6.30 18.74 -10.97
N ASN A 265 -5.27 17.95 -11.26
CA ASN A 265 -3.97 18.40 -11.75
C ASN A 265 -3.67 17.69 -13.07
N GLY A 266 -4.01 18.32 -14.20
CA GLY A 266 -3.93 17.68 -15.51
C GLY A 266 -4.86 16.46 -15.61
N ASP A 267 -4.29 15.28 -15.81
CA ASP A 267 -5.01 14.00 -15.94
C ASP A 267 -5.19 13.26 -14.61
N HIS A 268 -4.61 13.77 -13.52
CA HIS A 268 -4.66 13.17 -12.18
C HIS A 268 -5.53 13.98 -11.22
N TYR A 269 -6.01 13.31 -10.20
CA TYR A 269 -6.82 13.86 -9.12
C TYR A 269 -6.19 13.51 -7.79
N THR A 270 -6.05 14.52 -6.93
CA THR A 270 -5.58 14.34 -5.56
C THR A 270 -6.74 13.88 -4.68
N ILE A 271 -6.60 12.71 -4.08
CA ILE A 271 -7.59 12.05 -3.24
C ILE A 271 -7.07 11.99 -1.80
N ALA A 272 -7.81 12.55 -0.85
CA ALA A 272 -7.58 12.29 0.57
C ALA A 272 -8.43 11.08 0.97
N ASP A 273 -7.76 9.94 1.13
CA ASP A 273 -8.42 8.68 1.46
C ASP A 273 -8.06 8.24 2.91
N PRO A 274 -9.06 8.21 3.82
CA PRO A 274 -8.85 7.86 5.23
C PRO A 274 -8.20 6.49 5.48
N ILE A 275 -8.29 5.53 4.55
CA ILE A 275 -7.72 4.19 4.74
C ILE A 275 -6.26 4.07 4.27
N SER A 276 -5.74 5.11 3.61
CA SER A 276 -4.40 5.10 3.01
C SER A 276 -3.37 5.93 3.76
N GLY A 277 -3.77 6.65 4.81
CA GLY A 277 -2.89 7.45 5.68
C GLY A 277 -2.27 8.69 5.03
N GLN A 278 -2.34 8.85 3.70
CA GLN A 278 -1.81 9.97 2.92
C GLN A 278 -2.70 10.29 1.72
N ASN A 279 -2.42 11.41 1.04
CA ASN A 279 -3.09 11.73 -0.22
C ASN A 279 -2.61 10.81 -1.35
N ASN A 280 -3.55 10.25 -2.10
CA ASN A 280 -3.28 9.43 -3.28
C ASN A 280 -3.55 10.23 -4.56
N GLU A 281 -2.78 9.95 -5.60
CA GLU A 281 -3.07 10.44 -6.95
C GLU A 281 -3.81 9.35 -7.74
N MET A 282 -4.97 9.68 -8.30
CA MET A 282 -5.77 8.76 -9.11
C MET A 282 -6.06 9.35 -10.49
N THR A 283 -6.11 8.50 -11.52
CA THR A 283 -6.56 8.91 -12.86
C THR A 283 -8.10 8.99 -12.90
N ALA A 284 -8.62 9.74 -13.88
CA ALA A 284 -10.08 9.77 -14.12
C ALA A 284 -10.65 8.36 -14.33
N ALA A 285 -9.94 7.51 -15.07
CA ALA A 285 -10.37 6.14 -15.36
C ALA A 285 -10.47 5.29 -14.08
N SER A 286 -9.51 5.39 -13.16
CA SER A 286 -9.58 4.70 -11.86
C SER A 286 -10.76 5.18 -11.02
N ILE A 287 -10.97 6.49 -10.93
CA ILE A 287 -12.07 7.08 -10.14
C ILE A 287 -13.43 6.64 -10.70
N LEU A 288 -13.66 6.79 -11.99
CA LEU A 288 -14.94 6.39 -12.61
C LEU A 288 -15.17 4.89 -12.50
N ARG A 289 -14.10 4.09 -12.47
CA ARG A 289 -14.20 2.63 -12.29
C ARG A 289 -14.51 2.22 -10.86
N GLU A 290 -13.92 2.85 -9.85
CA GLU A 290 -14.16 2.51 -8.44
C GLU A 290 -15.37 3.21 -7.83
N SER A 291 -15.72 4.41 -8.31
CA SER A 291 -16.84 5.21 -7.81
C SER A 291 -18.17 4.47 -8.00
N SER A 292 -19.04 4.56 -6.99
CA SER A 292 -20.44 4.13 -7.15
C SER A 292 -21.27 5.13 -7.98
N GLY A 293 -20.64 6.19 -8.48
CA GLY A 293 -21.26 7.31 -9.17
C GLY A 293 -21.88 8.35 -8.23
N ASN A 294 -21.83 8.17 -6.91
CA ASN A 294 -22.48 9.07 -5.95
C ASN A 294 -21.46 9.98 -5.26
N TYR A 295 -21.77 11.27 -5.22
CA TYR A 295 -20.90 12.30 -4.68
C TYR A 295 -21.68 13.26 -3.79
N LEU A 296 -21.06 13.74 -2.71
CA LEU A 296 -21.51 14.92 -1.96
C LEU A 296 -20.69 16.13 -2.43
N VAL A 297 -21.38 17.18 -2.85
CA VAL A 297 -20.79 18.38 -3.42
C VAL A 297 -21.37 19.64 -2.81
N ASP A 298 -20.68 20.76 -2.93
CA ASP A 298 -21.31 22.09 -2.79
C ASP A 298 -22.43 22.22 -3.84
N LYS A 299 -23.57 22.79 -3.47
CA LYS A 299 -24.76 22.98 -4.31
C LYS A 299 -24.46 23.71 -5.61
N LYS A 300 -23.42 24.57 -5.64
CA LYS A 300 -22.95 25.21 -6.88
C LYS A 300 -22.49 24.20 -7.95
N LEU A 301 -22.08 23.00 -7.54
CA LEU A 301 -21.64 21.91 -8.41
C LEU A 301 -22.76 20.89 -8.71
N SER A 302 -23.99 21.10 -8.21
CA SER A 302 -25.10 20.15 -8.41
C SER A 302 -25.45 19.91 -9.88
N GLY A 303 -25.09 20.84 -10.79
CA GLY A 303 -25.29 20.68 -12.24
C GLY A 303 -24.37 19.66 -12.91
N THR A 304 -23.35 19.14 -12.20
CA THR A 304 -22.40 18.11 -12.70
C THR A 304 -23.04 16.71 -12.76
N GLY A 305 -24.20 16.52 -12.13
CA GLY A 305 -24.88 15.23 -12.07
C GLY A 305 -26.36 15.38 -11.77
N LYS A 306 -27.05 14.24 -11.62
CA LYS A 306 -28.45 14.20 -11.23
C LYS A 306 -28.57 14.23 -9.71
N LEU A 307 -29.45 15.05 -9.16
CA LEU A 307 -29.72 15.04 -7.72
C LEU A 307 -30.21 13.65 -7.29
N VAL A 308 -29.65 13.13 -6.20
CA VAL A 308 -30.06 11.87 -5.59
C VAL A 308 -31.23 12.12 -4.64
N ASP A 309 -32.25 11.27 -4.71
CA ASP A 309 -33.37 11.33 -3.79
C ASP A 309 -32.92 11.18 -2.32
N PRO A 310 -33.44 11.96 -1.37
CA PRO A 310 -33.04 11.88 0.04
C PRO A 310 -33.22 10.48 0.67
N THR A 311 -34.17 9.67 0.20
CA THR A 311 -34.36 8.29 0.68
C THR A 311 -33.26 7.37 0.14
N ALA A 312 -32.88 7.53 -1.12
CA ALA A 312 -31.73 6.82 -1.70
C ALA A 312 -30.40 7.24 -1.04
N ALA A 313 -30.23 8.52 -0.72
CA ALA A 313 -29.02 9.01 -0.04
C ALA A 313 -28.81 8.40 1.37
N LYS A 314 -29.87 7.90 2.03
CA LYS A 314 -29.77 7.20 3.32
C LYS A 314 -29.22 5.77 3.20
N THR A 315 -29.35 5.14 2.03
CA THR A 315 -28.89 3.76 1.82
C THR A 315 -27.47 3.67 1.28
N ILE A 316 -26.92 4.78 0.75
CA ILE A 316 -25.54 4.87 0.29
C ILE A 316 -24.65 5.15 1.49
N ARG A 317 -23.95 4.11 1.96
CA ARG A 317 -23.23 4.10 3.24
C ARG A 317 -21.78 3.67 3.08
N GLY A 318 -20.91 4.34 3.82
CA GLY A 318 -19.49 4.04 3.87
C GLY A 318 -19.03 3.76 5.30
N ALA A 319 -18.25 2.70 5.47
CA ALA A 319 -17.78 2.20 6.76
C ALA A 319 -16.30 1.78 6.73
N GLY A 320 -15.45 2.54 6.01
CA GLY A 320 -14.00 2.34 6.05
C GLY A 320 -13.43 2.50 7.46
N TYR A 321 -12.49 1.62 7.81
CA TYR A 321 -11.85 1.56 9.12
C TYR A 321 -10.75 2.62 9.23
N THR A 322 -10.90 3.53 10.18
CA THR A 322 -9.98 4.66 10.41
C THR A 322 -9.10 4.51 11.65
N GLY A 323 -9.25 3.42 12.41
CA GLY A 323 -8.49 3.15 13.64
C GLY A 323 -7.12 2.51 13.41
N SER A 324 -6.69 2.34 12.16
CA SER A 324 -5.48 1.57 11.85
C SER A 324 -4.21 2.26 12.35
N SER A 325 -3.35 1.49 13.00
CA SER A 325 -1.94 1.84 13.14
C SER A 325 -1.26 1.84 11.78
N ASP A 326 -0.26 2.71 11.60
CA ASP A 326 0.55 2.70 10.39
C ASP A 326 1.43 1.44 10.39
N SER A 327 1.08 0.48 9.53
CA SER A 327 1.80 -0.79 9.38
C SER A 327 3.27 -0.63 9.00
N THR A 328 3.68 0.57 8.57
CA THR A 328 5.06 0.90 8.15
C THR A 328 5.89 1.54 9.27
N ALA A 329 5.27 1.84 10.42
CA ALA A 329 5.89 2.47 11.58
C ALA A 329 6.79 1.48 12.36
N THR A 330 7.75 0.87 11.69
CA THR A 330 8.80 -0.03 12.22
C THR A 330 10.21 0.53 12.00
N SER A 331 10.31 1.79 11.56
CA SER A 331 11.57 2.47 11.27
C SER A 331 12.36 2.83 12.52
N ALA A 332 13.64 3.15 12.34
CA ALA A 332 14.49 3.61 13.43
C ALA A 332 13.98 4.89 14.10
N SER A 333 13.35 5.79 13.33
CA SER A 333 12.80 7.07 13.81
C SER A 333 11.48 6.95 14.57
N ASP A 334 10.79 5.82 14.48
CA ASP A 334 9.53 5.63 15.18
C ASP A 334 9.74 5.54 16.70
N THR A 335 8.81 6.16 17.44
CA THR A 335 8.80 6.14 18.91
C THR A 335 8.81 4.71 19.43
N LYS A 336 9.74 4.44 20.34
CA LYS A 336 9.89 3.14 21.01
C LYS A 336 9.88 3.31 22.51
N ASP A 337 9.10 2.48 23.18
CA ASP A 337 9.08 2.31 24.62
C ASP A 337 9.99 1.15 25.04
N CYS A 338 10.26 1.04 26.34
CA CYS A 338 11.11 -0.01 26.92
C CYS A 338 12.50 -0.10 26.29
N ASN A 339 13.03 1.03 25.78
CA ASN A 339 14.39 1.11 25.27
C ASN A 339 15.34 1.06 26.48
N ASP A 340 15.72 -0.15 26.89
CA ASP A 340 16.68 -0.41 27.96
C ASP A 340 18.03 0.20 27.57
N SER A 341 18.15 1.50 27.87
CA SER A 341 19.38 2.27 27.90
C SER A 341 20.11 1.95 29.20
N CYS A 342 20.37 0.66 29.45
CA CYS A 342 21.33 0.27 30.45
C CYS A 342 22.68 0.79 29.96
N ASP A 343 23.15 1.85 30.61
CA ASP A 343 24.46 2.49 30.48
C ASP A 343 24.70 3.32 29.21
N GLY A 344 24.30 4.61 29.23
CA GLY A 344 25.12 5.78 28.87
C GLY A 344 25.88 5.88 27.54
N SER A 345 25.86 4.89 26.65
CA SER A 345 26.51 4.91 25.34
C SER A 345 25.65 4.13 24.36
N GLY A 346 24.92 4.87 23.51
CA GLY A 346 23.97 4.35 22.52
C GLY A 346 24.59 3.53 21.38
N SER A 347 25.26 2.42 21.68
CA SER A 347 25.58 1.40 20.69
C SER A 347 25.54 0.02 21.33
N SER A 348 24.52 -0.77 21.00
CA SER A 348 24.43 -2.20 21.25
C SER A 348 25.56 -2.92 20.51
N LYS A 349 26.75 -3.09 21.12
CA LYS A 349 27.90 -3.70 20.43
C LYS A 349 28.09 -5.14 20.88
N GLY A 350 27.55 -6.09 20.12
CA GLY A 350 27.65 -7.52 20.39
C GLY A 350 26.76 -7.98 21.55
N MET A 351 25.71 -7.22 21.84
CA MET A 351 24.69 -7.56 22.83
C MET A 351 23.35 -7.02 22.32
N PRO A 352 22.38 -7.89 21.99
CA PRO A 352 21.07 -7.45 21.54
C PRO A 352 20.29 -6.70 22.62
N HIS A 353 19.67 -5.59 22.23
CA HIS A 353 18.69 -4.86 23.04
C HIS A 353 17.31 -5.05 22.45
N TYR A 354 16.30 -5.05 23.31
CA TYR A 354 14.91 -5.03 22.88
C TYR A 354 14.29 -3.66 23.16
N ALA A 355 13.29 -3.32 22.38
CA ALA A 355 12.38 -2.20 22.60
C ALA A 355 11.00 -2.57 22.05
N VAL A 356 10.00 -1.73 22.30
CA VAL A 356 8.64 -1.92 21.76
C VAL A 356 8.26 -0.69 20.96
N THR A 357 7.99 -0.84 19.66
CA THR A 357 7.50 0.27 18.84
C THR A 357 6.09 0.64 19.27
N SER A 358 5.90 1.88 19.73
CA SER A 358 4.71 2.30 20.50
C SER A 358 3.41 2.20 19.71
N MET A 359 3.42 2.60 18.42
CA MET A 359 2.21 2.60 17.58
C MET A 359 1.70 1.19 17.27
N LEU A 360 2.62 0.25 17.02
CA LEU A 360 2.30 -1.11 16.60
C LEU A 360 2.26 -2.11 17.76
N VAL A 361 2.74 -1.73 18.94
CA VAL A 361 3.02 -2.64 20.06
C VAL A 361 3.87 -3.82 19.56
N SER A 362 4.92 -3.49 18.80
CA SER A 362 5.76 -4.47 18.09
C SER A 362 7.11 -4.64 18.78
N LEU A 363 7.53 -5.90 19.01
CA LEU A 363 8.89 -6.19 19.47
C LEU A 363 9.91 -5.75 18.40
N ASN A 364 10.85 -4.91 18.83
CA ASN A 364 12.02 -4.51 18.08
C ASN A 364 13.26 -5.07 18.78
N ILE A 365 14.17 -5.71 18.05
CA ILE A 365 15.47 -6.17 18.57
C ILE A 365 16.57 -5.55 17.72
N THR A 366 17.59 -4.96 18.36
CA THR A 366 18.74 -4.36 17.67
C THR A 366 20.06 -4.82 18.27
N ASP A 367 21.04 -5.10 17.42
CA ASP A 367 22.42 -5.38 17.82
C ASP A 367 23.40 -4.91 16.74
N THR A 368 24.60 -4.51 17.13
CA THR A 368 25.72 -4.15 16.26
C THR A 368 26.87 -5.12 16.52
N PRO A 369 26.78 -6.37 16.01
CA PRO A 369 27.74 -7.42 16.36
C PRO A 369 29.15 -7.17 15.82
N VAL A 370 29.28 -6.41 14.73
CA VAL A 370 30.56 -6.12 14.07
C VAL A 370 30.66 -4.64 13.75
N GLY A 371 31.83 -4.05 14.01
CA GLY A 371 32.10 -2.67 13.62
C GLY A 371 33.58 -2.33 13.64
N TYR A 372 33.94 -1.33 12.84
CA TYR A 372 35.28 -0.77 12.76
C TYR A 372 35.21 0.74 13.05
N LYS A 373 35.96 1.18 14.07
CA LYS A 373 36.09 2.58 14.44
C LYS A 373 37.16 3.23 13.56
N ALA A 374 36.75 4.04 12.59
CA ALA A 374 37.66 4.64 11.63
C ALA A 374 38.49 5.75 12.29
N SER A 375 39.79 5.82 12.01
CA SER A 375 40.63 6.93 12.49
C SER A 375 40.27 8.27 11.82
N VAL A 376 39.71 8.22 10.61
CA VAL A 376 39.19 9.36 9.84
C VAL A 376 37.89 8.90 9.15
N GLY A 377 36.83 9.70 9.26
CA GLY A 377 35.51 9.39 8.68
C GLY A 377 34.52 8.81 9.69
N PRO A 378 33.30 8.44 9.24
CA PRO A 378 32.31 7.78 10.09
C PRO A 378 32.73 6.34 10.43
N ASP A 379 32.30 5.86 11.59
CA ASP A 379 32.47 4.46 11.99
C ASP A 379 31.72 3.53 11.02
N VAL A 380 32.32 2.37 10.73
CA VAL A 380 31.77 1.34 9.85
C VAL A 380 31.16 0.26 10.72
N ASN A 381 29.88 0.38 11.04
CA ASN A 381 29.16 -0.56 11.91
C ASN A 381 28.17 -1.38 11.11
N PHE A 382 28.04 -2.68 11.41
CA PHE A 382 26.97 -3.54 10.89
C PHE A 382 25.95 -3.78 12.00
N THR A 383 24.80 -3.14 11.86
CA THR A 383 23.68 -3.18 12.81
C THR A 383 22.55 -3.99 12.21
N LEU A 384 22.10 -4.98 12.98
CA LEU A 384 20.95 -5.84 12.74
C LEU A 384 19.71 -5.24 13.41
N THR A 385 18.57 -5.37 12.75
CA THR A 385 17.28 -4.97 13.33
C THR A 385 16.21 -5.99 12.96
N TYR A 386 15.54 -6.53 13.99
CA TYR A 386 14.35 -7.36 13.84
C TYR A 386 13.11 -6.57 14.24
N ASN A 387 12.07 -6.63 13.42
CA ASN A 387 10.79 -5.98 13.66
C ASN A 387 9.67 -7.03 13.57
N GLN A 388 9.07 -7.39 14.69
CA GLN A 388 8.08 -8.48 14.77
C GLN A 388 6.89 -8.27 13.82
N LEU A 389 6.42 -7.03 13.67
CA LEU A 389 5.26 -6.67 12.85
C LEU A 389 5.67 -5.93 11.57
N GLU A 390 6.87 -6.19 11.05
CA GLU A 390 7.28 -5.73 9.72
C GLU A 390 6.34 -6.31 8.66
N ALA A 391 5.66 -5.44 7.93
CA ALA A 391 4.62 -5.80 6.96
C ALA A 391 4.96 -5.35 5.53
N THR A 392 6.14 -4.76 5.30
CA THR A 392 6.44 -4.06 4.04
C THR A 392 7.54 -4.69 3.20
N GLN A 393 8.24 -5.69 3.73
CA GLN A 393 9.22 -6.47 3.00
C GLN A 393 8.58 -7.29 1.86
N PRO A 394 9.30 -7.53 0.76
CA PRO A 394 8.82 -8.40 -0.31
C PRO A 394 8.63 -9.82 0.21
N ALA A 395 7.74 -10.57 -0.40
CA ALA A 395 7.53 -11.97 -0.02
C ALA A 395 8.80 -12.81 -0.30
N THR A 396 9.41 -12.55 -1.46
CA THR A 396 10.65 -13.19 -1.92
C THR A 396 11.71 -12.12 -2.18
N PHE A 397 12.92 -12.33 -1.64
CA PHE A 397 14.04 -11.41 -1.83
C PHE A 397 14.86 -11.79 -3.06
N THR A 398 15.11 -10.84 -3.95
CA THR A 398 16.01 -10.98 -5.12
C THR A 398 17.39 -10.37 -4.88
N PHE A 399 17.66 -9.99 -3.63
CA PHE A 399 18.89 -9.30 -3.18
C PHE A 399 19.34 -9.84 -1.81
N SER A 400 20.56 -9.50 -1.40
CA SER A 400 21.14 -9.92 -0.11
C SER A 400 20.24 -9.50 1.06
N ASN A 401 19.91 -10.43 1.94
CA ASN A 401 19.00 -10.23 3.05
C ASN A 401 19.34 -11.17 4.22
N LEU A 402 18.59 -11.04 5.32
CA LEU A 402 18.73 -11.86 6.54
C LEU A 402 17.45 -12.62 6.88
N GLY A 403 16.54 -12.77 5.90
CA GLY A 403 15.22 -13.34 6.06
C GLY A 403 14.15 -12.32 6.44
N GLN A 404 12.89 -12.78 6.41
CA GLN A 404 11.71 -11.99 6.77
C GLN A 404 11.85 -11.41 8.18
N LYS A 405 11.36 -10.17 8.36
CA LYS A 405 11.38 -9.36 9.60
C LYS A 405 12.76 -8.87 10.05
N TRP A 406 13.84 -9.35 9.44
CA TRP A 406 15.19 -8.88 9.69
C TRP A 406 15.63 -7.86 8.65
N SER A 407 16.38 -6.86 9.09
CA SER A 407 17.00 -5.82 8.26
C SER A 407 18.38 -5.46 8.80
N HIS A 408 19.14 -4.67 8.04
CA HIS A 408 20.42 -4.16 8.49
C HIS A 408 20.68 -2.75 7.93
N ASN A 409 21.57 -1.99 8.59
CA ASN A 409 21.84 -0.59 8.26
C ASN A 409 22.58 -0.35 6.92
N TRP A 410 23.03 -1.41 6.25
CA TRP A 410 23.71 -1.34 4.94
C TRP A 410 22.78 -1.52 3.74
N LEU A 411 21.49 -1.75 3.97
CA LEU A 411 20.52 -1.95 2.90
C LEU A 411 19.25 -1.15 3.18
N GLY A 412 18.99 -0.21 2.28
CA GLY A 412 17.69 0.37 2.01
C GLY A 412 17.51 0.35 0.49
N TRP A 413 16.29 0.38 0.01
CA TRP A 413 16.04 0.36 -1.43
C TRP A 413 14.82 1.18 -1.81
N VAL A 414 14.75 1.49 -3.10
CA VAL A 414 13.63 2.18 -3.70
C VAL A 414 12.90 1.19 -4.58
N GLN A 415 11.59 1.08 -4.39
CA GLN A 415 10.70 0.33 -5.24
C GLN A 415 9.86 1.33 -6.05
N ASP A 416 10.08 1.32 -7.35
CA ASP A 416 9.37 2.13 -8.34
C ASP A 416 8.77 1.23 -9.42
N ASN A 417 7.75 1.72 -10.10
CA ASN A 417 7.19 1.08 -11.28
C ASN A 417 7.67 1.84 -12.53
N PRO A 418 8.61 1.29 -13.32
CA PRO A 418 9.16 1.98 -14.49
C PRO A 418 8.12 2.25 -15.59
N ASN A 419 6.99 1.55 -15.57
CA ASN A 419 5.86 1.82 -16.47
C ASN A 419 4.95 2.94 -15.97
N SER A 420 5.26 3.58 -14.83
CA SER A 420 4.41 4.55 -14.16
C SER A 420 5.19 5.71 -13.56
N ILE A 421 6.13 6.27 -14.34
CA ILE A 421 7.09 7.26 -13.85
C ILE A 421 6.38 8.41 -13.12
N GLY A 422 6.81 8.65 -11.87
CA GLY A 422 6.32 9.79 -11.10
C GLY A 422 4.92 9.64 -10.52
N ASN A 423 4.31 8.44 -10.55
CA ASN A 423 3.03 8.20 -9.90
C ASN A 423 3.20 8.04 -8.38
N SER A 424 4.07 7.12 -7.97
CA SER A 424 4.48 6.98 -6.58
C SER A 424 5.70 6.07 -6.46
N VAL A 425 6.52 6.31 -5.46
CA VAL A 425 7.71 5.51 -5.17
C VAL A 425 7.67 5.05 -3.72
N LYS A 426 8.01 3.79 -3.46
CA LYS A 426 8.12 3.27 -2.09
C LYS A 426 9.60 3.20 -1.70
N VAL A 427 9.97 3.90 -0.64
CA VAL A 427 11.31 3.89 -0.06
C VAL A 427 11.31 2.95 1.14
N MET A 428 12.11 1.90 1.07
CA MET A 428 12.29 0.94 2.13
C MET A 428 13.50 1.38 2.95
N LEU A 429 13.27 1.69 4.22
CA LEU A 429 14.25 2.34 5.07
C LEU A 429 15.26 1.32 5.63
N THR A 430 16.47 1.80 5.90
CA THR A 430 17.46 1.00 6.62
C THR A 430 16.99 0.74 8.05
N GLY A 431 17.03 -0.51 8.50
CA GLY A 431 16.55 -0.89 9.85
C GLY A 431 15.05 -1.20 9.93
N GLY A 432 14.34 -1.21 8.80
CA GLY A 432 12.92 -1.57 8.70
C GLY A 432 12.01 -0.38 8.49
N GLY A 433 10.74 -0.67 8.20
CA GLY A 433 9.74 0.31 7.82
C GLY A 433 9.89 0.79 6.38
N SER A 434 8.92 1.57 5.94
CA SER A 434 8.91 2.13 4.58
C SER A 434 8.14 3.43 4.51
N ARG A 435 8.37 4.19 3.45
CA ARG A 435 7.64 5.42 3.14
C ARG A 435 7.17 5.37 1.71
N THR A 436 6.00 5.94 1.42
CA THR A 436 5.49 6.03 0.05
C THR A 436 5.44 7.49 -0.36
N GLU A 437 6.26 7.86 -1.34
CA GLU A 437 6.30 9.19 -1.93
C GLU A 437 5.31 9.28 -3.08
N ARG A 438 4.40 10.26 -3.06
CA ARG A 438 3.31 10.40 -4.05
C ARG A 438 3.28 11.77 -4.74
N SER A 439 4.06 12.73 -4.26
CA SER A 439 4.06 14.11 -4.77
C SER A 439 5.21 14.36 -5.75
N TYR A 440 5.08 13.92 -7.01
CA TYR A 440 6.12 14.09 -8.02
C TYR A 440 5.94 15.36 -8.86
N ASN A 441 7.00 16.16 -8.96
CA ASN A 441 7.07 17.28 -9.88
C ASN A 441 7.80 16.87 -11.16
N ARG A 442 7.03 16.71 -12.25
CA ARG A 442 7.58 16.34 -13.58
C ARG A 442 8.58 17.35 -14.15
N SER A 443 8.52 18.62 -13.75
CA SER A 443 9.43 19.66 -14.26
C SER A 443 10.81 19.62 -13.59
N SER A 444 10.89 19.24 -12.32
CA SER A 444 12.17 19.11 -11.60
C SER A 444 12.66 17.66 -11.53
N GLY A 445 11.79 16.67 -11.73
CA GLY A 445 12.11 15.25 -11.55
C GLY A 445 12.16 14.84 -10.07
N GLU A 446 11.56 15.63 -9.18
CA GLU A 446 11.70 15.48 -7.74
C GLU A 446 10.37 15.12 -7.08
N PHE A 447 10.42 14.29 -6.05
CA PHE A 447 9.35 14.19 -5.07
C PHE A 447 9.47 15.32 -4.03
N THR A 448 8.35 15.70 -3.41
CA THR A 448 8.37 16.61 -2.26
C THR A 448 9.27 16.04 -1.15
N ALA A 449 10.11 16.89 -0.54
CA ALA A 449 10.96 16.46 0.56
C ALA A 449 10.12 16.03 1.78
N GLU A 450 10.56 14.97 2.44
CA GLU A 450 9.87 14.39 3.58
C GLU A 450 9.99 15.32 4.82
N SER A 451 8.91 15.43 5.59
CA SER A 451 8.78 16.39 6.68
C SER A 451 9.58 16.08 7.95
N THR A 452 9.93 14.82 8.17
CA THR A 452 10.56 14.29 9.39
C THR A 452 12.09 14.38 9.30
N ASP A 453 12.69 13.99 8.18
CA ASP A 453 14.14 13.98 8.01
C ASP A 453 14.67 14.74 6.78
N GLY A 454 13.78 15.30 5.96
CA GLY A 454 14.15 16.06 4.77
C GLY A 454 14.65 15.18 3.62
N MET A 455 14.50 13.85 3.69
CA MET A 455 14.83 12.97 2.58
C MET A 455 14.00 13.33 1.35
N GLN A 456 14.66 13.39 0.20
CA GLN A 456 14.01 13.72 -1.07
C GLN A 456 14.41 12.69 -2.12
N VAL A 457 13.41 12.12 -2.80
CA VAL A 457 13.64 11.17 -3.90
C VAL A 457 13.68 11.94 -5.22
N LEU A 458 14.69 11.66 -6.04
CA LEU A 458 14.83 12.19 -7.39
C LEU A 458 14.76 11.04 -8.40
N ILE A 459 13.96 11.20 -9.44
CA ILE A 459 13.94 10.29 -10.59
C ILE A 459 14.54 11.03 -11.79
N TYR A 460 15.72 10.58 -12.23
CA TYR A 460 16.33 11.02 -13.47
C TYR A 460 15.92 10.09 -14.61
N ILE A 461 15.18 10.63 -15.58
CA ILE A 461 14.88 9.93 -16.83
C ILE A 461 16.04 10.22 -17.77
N HIS A 462 16.88 9.22 -18.04
CA HIS A 462 17.89 9.34 -19.09
C HIS A 462 17.19 9.31 -20.47
N PRO A 463 17.50 10.26 -21.37
CA PRO A 463 16.88 10.37 -22.69
C PRO A 463 17.20 9.19 -23.62
#